data_AF-A0A2M9CJF9-F1
#
_entry.id   AF-A0A2M9CJF9-F1
#
_cell.length_a   1.000
_cell.length_b   1.000
_cell.length_c   1.000
_cell.angle_alpha   90.00
_cell.angle_beta   90.00
_cell.angle_gamma   90.00
#
_symmetry.space_group_name_H-M   'P 1'
#
loop_
_entity.id
_entity.type
_entity.pdbx_description
1 polymer ?
#
loop_
_entity_poly.entity_id
_entity_poly.type
_entity_poly.pdbx_seq_one_letter_code
_entity_poly.pdbx_strand_id
1 'polypeptide(L)'
;MPTYRDEAVVLRTHKLGEADRIVTMLSRQHGKIRAVAKGVRRTSSKFGSRLEPFMVVDAQLYVGRSLDIIQQAESLGAYGAMIAGDYASFTAANAMVETADRLTDDDGSLQQYLLLVGALRSLSRREHGPGLTLDSYLLRALSIAGWAPSFGDCAVTGAPGPHSAFVVQMGGVVADAVAPPGAPRIDAATLDLLGALLSGDWVHAEQAPEATRAQASGIVAAYTQFHLERGLRSLQHVDRSAAAAAPRTTVAPVVLDRGAGSAAPAPHDASSPSDRGSASGDPAASAQPFVSAQTSASEPTTAPEPATAPEPGTASDPVAPIPGAR
;
A
#
# COMPACT_ATOMS: atom_id res chain seq x y z
N MET A 1 -38.28 1.62 -0.56
CA MET A 1 -36.85 1.97 -0.40
C MET A 1 -36.11 1.56 -1.67
N PRO A 2 -35.00 2.23 -2.03
CA PRO A 2 -34.34 2.00 -3.30
C PRO A 2 -33.58 0.67 -3.34
N THR A 3 -33.53 0.06 -4.52
CA THR A 3 -32.58 -0.98 -4.88
C THR A 3 -31.39 -0.35 -5.59
N TYR A 4 -30.20 -0.91 -5.43
CA TYR A 4 -28.99 -0.47 -6.12
C TYR A 4 -28.12 -1.67 -6.50
N ARG A 5 -27.23 -1.48 -7.48
CA ARG A 5 -26.33 -2.52 -7.99
C ARG A 5 -24.89 -2.03 -7.87
N ASP A 6 -23.99 -2.89 -7.44
CA ASP A 6 -22.56 -2.55 -7.33
C ASP A 6 -21.66 -3.79 -7.44
N GLU A 7 -20.43 -3.57 -7.89
CA GLU A 7 -19.36 -4.56 -7.83
C GLU A 7 -18.76 -4.56 -6.43
N ALA A 8 -18.61 -5.74 -5.82
CA ALA A 8 -18.10 -5.85 -4.46
C ALA A 8 -17.26 -7.11 -4.27
N VAL A 9 -16.24 -7.00 -3.41
CA VAL A 9 -15.42 -8.13 -2.96
C VAL A 9 -15.87 -8.55 -1.56
N VAL A 10 -16.11 -9.85 -1.38
CA VAL A 10 -16.54 -10.41 -0.10
C VAL A 10 -15.35 -10.49 0.86
N LEU A 11 -15.43 -9.74 1.95
CA LEU A 11 -14.38 -9.70 2.97
C LEU A 11 -14.55 -10.83 3.99
N ARG A 12 -15.75 -10.97 4.54
CA ARG A 12 -16.08 -11.97 5.55
C ARG A 12 -17.58 -12.26 5.60
N THR A 13 -17.91 -13.40 6.19
CA THR A 13 -19.31 -13.80 6.41
C THR A 13 -19.55 -14.21 7.87
N HIS A 14 -20.77 -13.98 8.35
CA HIS A 14 -21.22 -14.39 9.68
C HIS A 14 -22.54 -15.14 9.56
N LYS A 15 -22.73 -16.20 10.34
CA LYS A 15 -24.00 -16.94 10.38
C LYS A 15 -25.11 -16.02 10.91
N LEU A 16 -26.27 -16.04 10.24
CA LEU A 16 -27.48 -15.38 10.70
C LEU A 16 -28.61 -16.41 10.74
N GLY A 17 -28.97 -16.84 11.95
CA GLY A 17 -29.88 -17.97 12.13
C GLY A 17 -29.38 -19.23 11.42
N GLU A 18 -30.31 -20.04 10.93
CA GLU A 18 -29.99 -21.33 10.32
C GLU A 18 -29.72 -21.23 8.82
N ALA A 19 -30.52 -20.49 8.07
CA ALA A 19 -30.44 -20.50 6.60
C ALA A 19 -29.60 -19.36 6.01
N ASP A 20 -29.31 -18.30 6.78
CA ASP A 20 -28.83 -17.04 6.24
C ASP A 20 -27.40 -16.72 6.69
N ARG A 21 -26.77 -15.76 6.02
CA ARG A 21 -25.52 -15.13 6.48
C ARG A 21 -25.60 -13.63 6.34
N ILE A 22 -24.90 -12.93 7.23
CA ILE A 22 -24.47 -11.55 7.00
C ILE A 22 -23.17 -11.61 6.22
N VAL A 23 -23.11 -10.89 5.11
CA VAL A 23 -21.95 -10.77 4.23
C VAL A 23 -21.45 -9.33 4.36
N THR A 24 -20.19 -9.17 4.73
CA THR A 24 -19.50 -7.89 4.70
C THR A 24 -18.67 -7.83 3.42
N MET A 25 -18.88 -6.78 2.63
CA MET A 25 -18.23 -6.59 1.33
C MET A 25 -17.63 -5.19 1.25
N LEU A 26 -16.51 -5.05 0.56
CA LEU A 26 -16.02 -3.76 0.09
C LEU A 26 -16.50 -3.59 -1.34
N SER A 27 -17.31 -2.56 -1.58
CA SER A 27 -17.87 -2.24 -2.87
C SER A 27 -17.08 -1.17 -3.58
N ARG A 28 -17.27 -1.09 -4.90
CA ARG A 28 -16.59 -0.16 -5.77
C ARG A 28 -17.09 1.27 -5.61
N GLN A 29 -18.39 1.45 -5.38
CA GLN A 29 -19.03 2.78 -5.36
C GLN A 29 -19.63 3.17 -4.02
N HIS A 30 -20.04 2.20 -3.19
CA HIS A 30 -20.76 2.46 -1.94
C HIS A 30 -19.91 2.15 -0.69
N GLY A 31 -18.59 2.03 -0.84
CA GLY A 31 -17.68 1.70 0.24
C GLY A 31 -18.01 0.36 0.90
N LYS A 32 -17.97 0.29 2.23
CA LYS A 32 -18.25 -0.96 2.95
C LYS A 32 -19.75 -1.22 3.07
N ILE A 33 -20.18 -2.38 2.58
CA ILE A 33 -21.56 -2.85 2.64
C ILE A 33 -21.67 -4.02 3.61
N ARG A 34 -22.71 -3.99 4.44
CA ARG A 34 -23.14 -5.15 5.24
C ARG A 34 -24.54 -5.55 4.81
N ALA A 35 -24.69 -6.76 4.29
CA ALA A 35 -25.95 -7.22 3.74
C ALA A 35 -26.29 -8.65 4.15
N VAL A 36 -27.58 -8.97 4.21
CA VAL A 36 -28.10 -10.30 4.49
C VAL A 36 -28.27 -11.06 3.18
N ALA A 37 -27.64 -12.22 3.11
CA ALA A 37 -27.85 -13.21 2.06
C ALA A 37 -28.84 -14.28 2.57
N LYS A 38 -30.13 -14.09 2.25
CA LYS A 38 -31.20 -14.99 2.70
C LYS A 38 -31.09 -16.35 2.01
N GLY A 39 -31.16 -17.43 2.78
CA GLY A 39 -31.12 -18.81 2.30
C GLY A 39 -29.78 -19.22 1.70
N VAL A 40 -28.69 -18.47 1.92
CA VAL A 40 -27.37 -18.77 1.34
C VAL A 40 -26.81 -20.13 1.82
N ARG A 41 -27.22 -20.58 3.01
CA ARG A 41 -26.75 -21.86 3.59
C ARG A 41 -27.58 -23.07 3.15
N ARG A 42 -28.68 -22.88 2.43
CA ARG A 42 -29.50 -23.98 1.90
C ARG A 42 -28.76 -24.64 0.74
N THR A 43 -28.86 -25.97 0.62
CA THR A 43 -28.28 -26.70 -0.51
C THR A 43 -28.85 -26.26 -1.87
N SER A 44 -30.09 -25.79 -1.88
CA SER A 44 -30.78 -25.23 -3.05
C SER A 44 -30.57 -23.72 -3.24
N SER A 45 -29.57 -23.12 -2.57
CA SER A 45 -29.37 -21.67 -2.64
C SER A 45 -28.99 -21.21 -4.04
N LYS A 46 -29.68 -20.17 -4.54
CA LYS A 46 -29.32 -19.49 -5.79
C LYS A 46 -27.96 -18.80 -5.75
N PHE A 47 -27.47 -18.45 -4.56
CA PHE A 47 -26.18 -17.77 -4.41
C PHE A 47 -25.00 -18.76 -4.53
N GLY A 48 -25.18 -20.00 -4.06
CA GLY A 48 -24.10 -20.99 -4.02
C GLY A 48 -22.89 -20.47 -3.26
N SER A 49 -21.68 -20.75 -3.76
CA SER A 49 -20.41 -20.28 -3.18
C SER A 49 -20.02 -18.84 -3.58
N ARG A 50 -20.84 -18.12 -4.36
CA ARG A 50 -20.49 -16.77 -4.87
C ARG A 50 -20.31 -15.74 -3.77
N LEU A 51 -20.92 -15.96 -2.60
CA LEU A 51 -20.84 -15.07 -1.44
C LEU A 51 -19.89 -15.58 -0.36
N GLU A 52 -18.97 -16.50 -0.70
CA GLU A 52 -17.86 -16.87 0.17
C GLU A 52 -16.76 -15.79 0.16
N PRO A 53 -15.87 -15.75 1.18
CA PRO A 53 -14.75 -14.81 1.20
C PRO A 53 -13.88 -14.87 -0.08
N PHE A 54 -13.27 -13.73 -0.41
CA PHE A 54 -12.39 -13.52 -1.57
C PHE A 54 -13.09 -13.51 -2.93
N MET A 55 -14.40 -13.76 -2.98
CA MET A 55 -15.17 -13.70 -4.21
C MET A 55 -15.46 -12.25 -4.59
N VAL A 56 -15.41 -11.94 -5.89
CA VAL A 56 -15.86 -10.65 -6.45
C VAL A 56 -17.17 -10.89 -7.16
N VAL A 57 -18.18 -10.10 -6.79
CA VAL A 57 -19.55 -10.24 -7.28
C VAL A 57 -20.07 -8.91 -7.79
N ASP A 58 -20.98 -8.99 -8.76
CA ASP A 58 -21.92 -7.93 -9.06
C ASP A 58 -23.21 -8.22 -8.29
N ALA A 59 -23.54 -7.38 -7.33
CA ALA A 59 -24.62 -7.62 -6.39
C ALA A 59 -25.77 -6.64 -6.60
N GLN A 60 -26.99 -7.18 -6.70
CA GLN A 60 -28.21 -6.39 -6.60
C GLN A 60 -28.64 -6.34 -5.14
N LEU A 61 -28.67 -5.14 -4.56
CA LEU A 61 -28.99 -4.89 -3.16
C LEU A 61 -30.29 -4.12 -3.01
N TYR A 62 -30.94 -4.33 -1.88
CA TYR A 62 -32.06 -3.53 -1.39
C TYR A 62 -31.66 -2.87 -0.08
N VAL A 63 -31.80 -1.54 -0.03
CA VAL A 63 -31.42 -0.75 1.14
C VAL A 63 -32.29 -1.14 2.34
N GLY A 64 -31.65 -1.63 3.39
CA GLY A 64 -32.30 -1.95 4.65
C GLY A 64 -32.09 -0.86 5.70
N ARG A 65 -32.55 -1.11 6.94
CA ARG A 65 -32.40 -0.16 8.05
C ARG A 65 -30.99 -0.17 8.65
N SER A 66 -30.40 -1.35 8.79
CA SER A 66 -29.08 -1.57 9.39
C SER A 66 -28.23 -2.55 8.59
N LEU A 67 -28.88 -3.46 7.88
CA LEU A 67 -28.28 -4.39 6.95
C LEU A 67 -29.10 -4.35 5.67
N ASP A 68 -28.41 -4.26 4.55
CA ASP A 68 -29.03 -4.39 3.25
C ASP A 68 -29.43 -5.84 2.99
N ILE A 69 -30.15 -6.08 1.90
CA ILE A 69 -30.55 -7.44 1.50
C ILE A 69 -29.99 -7.72 0.12
N ILE A 70 -29.19 -8.77 0.00
CA ILE A 70 -28.69 -9.24 -1.28
C ILE A 70 -29.86 -9.95 -1.98
N GLN A 71 -30.31 -9.38 -3.11
CA GLN A 71 -31.37 -9.97 -3.92
C GLN A 71 -30.77 -10.90 -4.99
N GLN A 72 -29.70 -10.50 -5.65
CA GLN A 72 -29.00 -11.26 -6.69
C GLN A 72 -27.49 -11.06 -6.55
N ALA A 73 -26.71 -12.05 -6.99
CA ALA A 73 -25.25 -11.95 -7.03
C ALA A 73 -24.72 -12.75 -8.22
N GLU A 74 -24.02 -12.08 -9.12
CA GLU A 74 -23.33 -12.66 -10.26
C GLU A 74 -21.82 -12.67 -9.98
N SER A 75 -21.11 -13.73 -10.35
CA SER A 75 -19.68 -13.82 -10.07
C SER A 75 -18.90 -13.08 -11.14
N LEU A 76 -18.06 -12.14 -10.72
CA LEU A 76 -17.07 -11.46 -11.57
C LEU A 76 -15.67 -12.04 -11.40
N GLY A 77 -15.35 -12.53 -10.19
CA GLY A 77 -14.09 -13.15 -9.85
C GLY A 77 -14.27 -14.27 -8.82
N ALA A 78 -13.75 -15.46 -9.12
CA ALA A 78 -13.92 -16.66 -8.31
C ALA A 78 -12.57 -17.11 -7.70
N TYR A 79 -11.95 -16.27 -6.88
CA TYR A 79 -10.60 -16.51 -6.36
C TYR A 79 -10.56 -17.50 -5.18
N GLY A 80 -11.68 -17.65 -4.46
CA GLY A 80 -11.73 -18.33 -3.17
C GLY A 80 -11.23 -19.77 -3.20
N ALA A 81 -11.59 -20.56 -4.22
CA ALA A 81 -11.16 -21.95 -4.32
C ALA A 81 -9.65 -22.09 -4.53
N MET A 82 -9.05 -21.25 -5.39
CA MET A 82 -7.61 -21.27 -5.66
C MET A 82 -6.80 -20.82 -4.45
N ILE A 83 -7.28 -19.79 -3.75
CA ILE A 83 -6.68 -19.27 -2.52
C ILE A 83 -6.78 -20.31 -1.39
N ALA A 84 -7.95 -20.94 -1.20
CA ALA A 84 -8.16 -21.91 -0.13
C ALA A 84 -7.36 -23.22 -0.32
N GLY A 85 -6.94 -23.52 -1.55
CA GLY A 85 -6.12 -24.69 -1.86
C GLY A 85 -4.66 -24.57 -1.41
N ASP A 86 -4.22 -23.40 -0.95
CA ASP A 86 -2.85 -23.16 -0.46
C ASP A 86 -2.87 -22.38 0.86
N TYR A 87 -2.24 -22.91 1.90
CA TYR A 87 -2.31 -22.32 3.23
C TYR A 87 -1.66 -20.93 3.31
N ALA A 88 -0.52 -20.74 2.64
CA ALA A 88 0.17 -19.46 2.59
C ALA A 88 -0.70 -18.39 1.90
N SER A 89 -1.30 -18.74 0.76
CA SER A 89 -2.25 -17.87 0.04
C SER A 89 -3.49 -17.59 0.88
N PHE A 90 -4.06 -18.58 1.54
CA PHE A 90 -5.24 -18.40 2.39
C PHE A 90 -4.99 -17.42 3.53
N THR A 91 -3.87 -17.57 4.24
CA THR A 91 -3.53 -16.70 5.37
C THR A 91 -3.17 -15.28 4.92
N ALA A 92 -2.47 -15.13 3.79
CA ALA A 92 -2.23 -13.84 3.16
C ALA A 92 -3.54 -13.15 2.75
N ALA A 93 -4.45 -13.84 2.06
CA ALA A 93 -5.73 -13.30 1.65
C ALA A 93 -6.59 -12.86 2.86
N ASN A 94 -6.60 -13.64 3.94
CA ASN A 94 -7.28 -13.25 5.18
C ASN A 94 -6.72 -11.96 5.77
N ALA A 95 -5.39 -11.79 5.76
CA ALA A 95 -4.76 -10.55 6.22
C ALA A 95 -5.10 -9.37 5.31
N MET A 96 -5.17 -9.58 4.00
CA MET A 96 -5.57 -8.54 3.04
C MET A 96 -7.00 -8.06 3.29
N VAL A 97 -7.97 -8.98 3.39
CA VAL A 97 -9.39 -8.63 3.60
C VAL A 97 -9.67 -8.09 5.00
N GLU A 98 -8.96 -8.56 6.04
CA GLU A 98 -9.07 -7.98 7.39
C GLU A 98 -8.54 -6.54 7.39
N THR A 99 -7.41 -6.29 6.72
CA THR A 99 -6.85 -4.95 6.58
C THR A 99 -7.82 -4.03 5.84
N ALA A 100 -8.39 -4.48 4.71
CA ALA A 100 -9.42 -3.70 4.01
C ALA A 100 -10.62 -3.42 4.90
N ASP A 101 -11.12 -4.41 5.64
CA ASP A 101 -12.21 -4.21 6.60
C ASP A 101 -11.81 -3.15 7.64
N ARG A 102 -10.58 -3.10 8.14
CA ARG A 102 -10.18 -2.04 9.09
C ARG A 102 -10.09 -0.65 8.45
N LEU A 103 -9.47 -0.56 7.28
CA LEU A 103 -9.19 0.73 6.64
C LEU A 103 -10.45 1.42 6.12
N THR A 104 -11.50 0.68 5.82
CA THR A 104 -12.72 1.22 5.21
C THR A 104 -13.90 1.26 6.18
N ASP A 105 -13.68 1.34 7.49
CA ASP A 105 -14.75 1.44 8.50
C ASP A 105 -15.57 2.74 8.34
N ASP A 106 -14.92 3.86 8.01
CA ASP A 106 -15.57 5.19 7.90
C ASP A 106 -15.87 5.62 6.45
N ASP A 107 -15.01 5.28 5.50
CA ASP A 107 -15.26 5.46 4.06
C ASP A 107 -14.44 4.45 3.24
N GLY A 108 -15.05 3.84 2.23
CA GLY A 108 -14.39 2.88 1.34
C GLY A 108 -14.08 3.52 0.00
N SER A 109 -12.81 3.80 -0.25
CA SER A 109 -12.40 4.42 -1.52
C SER A 109 -12.33 3.41 -2.67
N LEU A 110 -12.59 3.87 -3.89
CA LEU A 110 -12.39 3.11 -5.13
C LEU A 110 -10.97 2.53 -5.21
N GLN A 111 -9.97 3.28 -4.72
CA GLN A 111 -8.57 2.84 -4.74
C GLN A 111 -8.34 1.62 -3.83
N GLN A 112 -8.93 1.59 -2.63
CA GLN A 112 -8.85 0.42 -1.74
C GLN A 112 -9.53 -0.81 -2.38
N TYR A 113 -10.70 -0.62 -2.99
CA TYR A 113 -11.39 -1.69 -3.72
C TYR A 113 -10.52 -2.27 -4.84
N LEU A 114 -9.99 -1.42 -5.72
CA LEU A 114 -9.17 -1.85 -6.86
C LEU A 114 -7.88 -2.54 -6.40
N LEU A 115 -7.22 -2.01 -5.36
CA LEU A 115 -6.01 -2.60 -4.80
C LEU A 115 -6.29 -4.01 -4.25
N LEU A 116 -7.35 -4.18 -3.45
CA LEU A 116 -7.69 -5.48 -2.87
C LEU A 116 -8.07 -6.51 -3.95
N VAL A 117 -8.90 -6.12 -4.93
CA VAL A 117 -9.28 -7.02 -6.02
C VAL A 117 -8.06 -7.42 -6.86
N GLY A 118 -7.14 -6.49 -7.12
CA GLY A 118 -5.88 -6.76 -7.81
C GLY A 118 -5.00 -7.73 -7.03
N ALA A 119 -4.80 -7.50 -5.74
CA ALA A 119 -3.99 -8.35 -4.87
C ALA A 119 -4.56 -9.77 -4.76
N LEU A 120 -5.86 -9.93 -4.54
CA LEU A 120 -6.51 -11.25 -4.47
C LEU A 120 -6.45 -12.00 -5.80
N ARG A 121 -6.59 -11.29 -6.93
CA ARG A 121 -6.43 -11.89 -8.26
C ARG A 121 -5.00 -12.38 -8.47
N SER A 122 -4.02 -11.54 -8.20
CA SER A 122 -2.59 -11.87 -8.35
C SER A 122 -2.20 -13.07 -7.48
N LEU A 123 -2.64 -13.05 -6.22
CA LEU A 123 -2.45 -14.14 -5.27
C LEU A 123 -3.09 -15.45 -5.75
N SER A 124 -4.34 -15.40 -6.25
CA SER A 124 -5.04 -16.58 -6.75
C SER A 124 -4.37 -17.23 -7.97
N ARG A 125 -3.67 -16.42 -8.76
CA ARG A 125 -2.93 -16.85 -9.96
C ARG A 125 -1.49 -17.22 -9.67
N ARG A 126 -1.01 -16.97 -8.43
CA ARG A 126 0.39 -17.15 -8.04
C ARG A 126 1.35 -16.39 -8.95
N GLU A 127 0.95 -15.18 -9.37
CA GLU A 127 1.81 -14.30 -10.16
C GLU A 127 3.07 -13.93 -9.37
N HIS A 128 2.93 -13.76 -8.04
CA HIS A 128 4.02 -13.52 -7.11
C HIS A 128 3.89 -14.43 -5.87
N GLY A 129 4.96 -14.49 -5.07
CA GLY A 129 4.94 -15.21 -3.79
C GLY A 129 3.87 -14.65 -2.82
N PRO A 130 3.17 -15.48 -2.02
CA PRO A 130 2.13 -15.02 -1.10
C PRO A 130 2.60 -13.94 -0.12
N GLY A 131 3.82 -14.08 0.42
CA GLY A 131 4.43 -13.10 1.33
C GLY A 131 4.66 -11.75 0.67
N LEU A 132 5.31 -11.73 -0.51
CA LEU A 132 5.54 -10.50 -1.28
C LEU A 132 4.23 -9.81 -1.68
N THR A 133 3.23 -10.59 -2.10
CA THR A 133 1.91 -10.06 -2.46
C THR A 133 1.23 -9.42 -1.25
N LEU A 134 1.29 -10.07 -0.08
CA LEU A 134 0.78 -9.53 1.17
C LEU A 134 1.49 -8.25 1.57
N ASP A 135 2.82 -8.27 1.62
CA ASP A 135 3.60 -7.13 2.09
C ASP A 135 3.43 -5.91 1.18
N SER A 136 3.42 -6.11 -0.15
CA SER A 136 3.10 -5.04 -1.11
C SER A 136 1.68 -4.50 -0.90
N TYR A 137 0.69 -5.39 -0.74
CA TYR A 137 -0.68 -4.97 -0.48
C TYR A 137 -0.79 -4.12 0.79
N LEU A 138 -0.21 -4.57 1.90
CA LEU A 138 -0.29 -3.86 3.19
C LEU A 138 0.34 -2.46 3.10
N LEU A 139 1.55 -2.35 2.53
CA LEU A 139 2.21 -1.06 2.33
C LEU A 139 1.38 -0.10 1.49
N ARG A 140 0.84 -0.59 0.38
CA ARG A 140 0.05 0.24 -0.56
C ARG A 140 -1.32 0.60 0.03
N ALA A 141 -1.95 -0.31 0.75
CA ALA A 141 -3.24 -0.07 1.40
C ALA A 141 -3.11 1.00 2.49
N LEU A 142 -2.06 0.94 3.33
CA LEU A 142 -1.76 1.97 4.32
C LEU A 142 -1.40 3.31 3.67
N SER A 143 -0.69 3.28 2.55
CA SER A 143 -0.36 4.50 1.79
C SER A 143 -1.60 5.20 1.25
N ILE A 144 -2.55 4.44 0.69
CA ILE A 144 -3.86 4.97 0.25
C ILE A 144 -4.65 5.54 1.44
N ALA A 145 -4.50 4.94 2.64
CA ALA A 145 -5.12 5.44 3.87
C ALA A 145 -4.41 6.67 4.47
N GLY A 146 -3.36 7.19 3.83
CA GLY A 146 -2.63 8.39 4.28
C GLY A 146 -1.44 8.11 5.20
N TRP A 147 -1.05 6.85 5.37
CA TRP A 147 0.09 6.43 6.20
C TRP A 147 1.24 5.89 5.37
N ALA A 148 1.56 6.57 4.26
CA ALA A 148 2.62 6.17 3.37
C ALA A 148 3.99 6.18 4.10
N PRO A 149 4.67 5.04 4.22
CA PRO A 149 5.98 5.00 4.86
C PRO A 149 7.04 5.61 3.95
N SER A 150 8.02 6.29 4.54
CA SER A 150 9.25 6.65 3.83
C SER A 150 10.32 5.56 4.00
N PHE A 151 10.95 5.18 2.89
CA PHE A 151 12.08 4.25 2.85
C PHE A 151 13.36 4.85 2.29
N GLY A 152 13.33 6.12 1.84
CA GLY A 152 14.48 6.81 1.26
C GLY A 152 14.81 8.10 2.01
N ASP A 153 13.94 9.11 1.86
CA ASP A 153 14.12 10.42 2.49
C ASP A 153 13.68 10.39 3.96
N CYS A 154 14.25 11.27 4.79
CA CYS A 154 13.88 11.32 6.19
C CYS A 154 12.39 11.70 6.34
N ALA A 155 11.61 10.85 6.99
CA ALA A 155 10.17 11.05 7.21
C ALA A 155 9.83 12.30 8.05
N VAL A 156 10.79 12.83 8.82
CA VAL A 156 10.62 14.00 9.69
C VAL A 156 11.12 15.28 9.03
N THR A 157 12.33 15.26 8.47
CA THR A 157 13.00 16.47 7.98
C THR A 157 12.94 16.63 6.46
N GLY A 158 12.61 15.56 5.72
CA GLY A 158 12.70 15.52 4.26
C GLY A 158 14.13 15.46 3.72
N ALA A 159 15.15 15.33 4.59
CA ALA A 159 16.54 15.24 4.14
C ALA A 159 16.73 14.00 3.24
N PRO A 160 17.42 14.13 2.10
CA PRO A 160 17.64 13.00 1.20
C PRO A 160 18.46 11.91 1.88
N GLY A 161 18.20 10.66 1.49
CA GLY A 161 18.92 9.49 1.99
C GLY A 161 20.39 9.40 1.55
N PRO A 162 21.10 8.32 1.93
CA PRO A 162 20.55 7.13 2.58
C PRO A 162 20.37 7.30 4.09
N HIS A 163 19.21 6.86 4.60
CA HIS A 163 18.94 6.74 6.03
C HIS A 163 18.69 5.28 6.39
N SER A 164 19.16 4.83 7.55
CA SER A 164 19.00 3.43 8.00
C SER A 164 18.17 3.29 9.27
N ALA A 165 18.05 4.34 10.09
CA ALA A 165 17.25 4.30 11.30
C ALA A 165 15.77 4.33 10.94
N PHE A 166 15.01 3.29 11.29
CA PHE A 166 13.59 3.18 10.97
C PHE A 166 12.74 3.30 12.22
N VAL A 167 11.84 4.28 12.23
CA VAL A 167 11.00 4.58 13.38
C VAL A 167 9.56 4.60 12.90
N VAL A 168 8.82 3.54 13.24
CA VAL A 168 7.41 3.35 12.84
C VAL A 168 6.56 4.55 13.23
N GLN A 169 6.75 5.07 14.45
CA GLN A 169 6.00 6.20 14.99
C GLN A 169 6.28 7.52 14.26
N MET A 170 7.41 7.61 13.55
CA MET A 170 7.81 8.79 12.76
C MET A 170 7.54 8.59 11.26
N GLY A 171 6.88 7.50 10.86
CA GLY A 171 6.46 7.29 9.47
C GLY A 171 7.53 6.70 8.55
N GLY A 172 8.66 6.19 9.08
CA GLY A 172 9.62 5.45 8.26
C GLY A 172 11.08 5.68 8.64
N VAL A 173 11.94 5.74 7.62
CA VAL A 173 13.36 6.06 7.82
C VAL A 173 13.56 7.51 8.26
N VAL A 174 14.51 7.74 9.16
CA VAL A 174 14.83 9.06 9.69
C VAL A 174 16.33 9.32 9.71
N ALA A 175 16.72 10.59 9.55
CA ALA A 175 18.12 11.00 9.63
C ALA A 175 18.69 10.79 11.03
N ASP A 176 19.98 10.49 11.14
CA ASP A 176 20.64 10.21 12.43
C ASP A 176 20.49 11.36 13.44
N ALA A 177 20.43 12.60 12.96
CA ALA A 177 20.26 13.79 13.81
C ALA A 177 18.91 13.84 14.53
N VAL A 178 17.88 13.16 14.01
CA VAL A 178 16.52 13.12 14.57
C VAL A 178 16.13 11.71 15.03
N ALA A 179 17.01 10.72 14.85
CA ALA A 179 16.78 9.35 15.27
C ALA A 179 16.82 9.25 16.80
N PRO A 180 15.78 8.70 17.46
CA PRO A 180 15.83 8.41 18.88
C PRO A 180 16.99 7.47 19.23
N PRO A 181 17.62 7.60 20.41
CA PRO A 181 18.65 6.67 20.85
C PRO A 181 18.15 5.22 20.82
N GLY A 182 18.93 4.33 20.19
CA GLY A 182 18.58 2.92 20.05
C GLY A 182 17.54 2.60 18.97
N ALA A 183 17.22 3.55 18.08
CA ALA A 183 16.36 3.28 16.92
C ALA A 183 16.90 2.08 16.10
N PRO A 184 16.04 1.11 15.72
CA PRO A 184 16.48 -0.03 14.94
C PRO A 184 16.96 0.44 13.58
N ARG A 185 18.06 -0.17 13.11
CA ARG A 185 18.63 0.11 11.79
C ARG A 185 18.31 -1.01 10.83
N ILE A 186 17.89 -0.65 9.63
CA ILE A 186 17.59 -1.55 8.53
C ILE A 186 18.72 -1.45 7.52
N ASP A 187 19.14 -2.59 6.97
CA ASP A 187 20.11 -2.65 5.89
C ASP A 187 19.53 -2.14 4.56
N ALA A 188 20.41 -1.72 3.64
CA ALA A 188 20.00 -1.14 2.37
C ALA A 188 19.16 -2.10 1.52
N ALA A 189 19.50 -3.39 1.45
CA ALA A 189 18.78 -4.34 0.63
C ALA A 189 17.32 -4.52 1.10
N THR A 190 17.10 -4.50 2.42
CA THR A 190 15.74 -4.52 2.97
C THR A 190 14.97 -3.23 2.67
N LEU A 191 15.61 -2.06 2.73
CA LEU A 191 14.97 -0.78 2.35
C LEU A 191 14.62 -0.73 0.86
N ASP A 192 15.50 -1.23 0.00
CA ASP A 192 15.28 -1.33 -1.44
C ASP A 192 14.08 -2.25 -1.74
N LEU A 193 14.00 -3.42 -1.06
CA LEU A 193 12.85 -4.31 -1.18
C LEU A 193 11.54 -3.64 -0.71
N LEU A 194 11.56 -2.91 0.42
CA LEU A 194 10.38 -2.21 0.91
C LEU A 194 9.91 -1.12 -0.06
N GLY A 195 10.84 -0.37 -0.65
CA GLY A 195 10.56 0.60 -1.72
C GLY A 195 10.00 -0.05 -2.98
N ALA A 196 10.55 -1.20 -3.40
CA ALA A 196 10.07 -1.97 -4.54
C ALA A 196 8.64 -2.49 -4.31
N LEU A 197 8.35 -3.05 -3.13
CA LEU A 197 7.01 -3.51 -2.76
C LEU A 197 5.98 -2.37 -2.72
N LEU A 198 6.36 -1.19 -2.23
CA LEU A 198 5.50 -0.02 -2.17
C LEU A 198 5.17 0.52 -3.57
N SER A 199 6.17 0.58 -4.45
CA SER A 199 6.01 1.08 -5.83
C SER A 199 5.44 0.04 -6.80
N GLY A 200 5.50 -1.24 -6.46
CA GLY A 200 5.10 -2.35 -7.33
C GLY A 200 6.17 -2.77 -8.34
N ASP A 201 7.45 -2.55 -8.03
CA ASP A 201 8.57 -3.09 -8.79
C ASP A 201 8.80 -4.57 -8.45
N TRP A 202 8.04 -5.43 -9.13
CA TRP A 202 8.09 -6.88 -8.91
C TRP A 202 9.41 -7.50 -9.38
N VAL A 203 10.06 -6.93 -10.39
CA VAL A 203 11.34 -7.45 -10.92
C VAL A 203 12.40 -7.39 -9.83
N HIS A 204 12.47 -6.28 -9.11
CA HIS A 204 13.37 -6.15 -7.96
C HIS A 204 12.90 -7.00 -6.77
N ALA A 205 11.61 -6.96 -6.43
CA ALA A 205 11.08 -7.65 -5.25
C ALA A 205 11.28 -9.18 -5.30
N GLU A 206 11.14 -9.79 -6.48
CA GLU A 206 11.31 -11.22 -6.67
C GLU A 206 12.77 -11.68 -6.67
N GLN A 207 13.73 -10.77 -6.86
CA GLN A 207 15.15 -11.09 -6.78
C GLN A 207 15.69 -11.05 -5.35
N ALA A 208 14.93 -10.45 -4.41
CA ALA A 208 15.37 -10.31 -3.03
C ALA A 208 15.58 -11.68 -2.35
N PRO A 209 16.70 -11.88 -1.63
CA PRO A 209 16.95 -13.10 -0.87
C PRO A 209 15.90 -13.33 0.22
N GLU A 210 15.68 -14.59 0.59
CA GLU A 210 14.67 -14.97 1.58
C GLU A 210 14.86 -14.29 2.95
N ALA A 211 16.11 -14.09 3.37
CA ALA A 211 16.43 -13.37 4.61
C ALA A 211 15.96 -11.90 4.56
N THR A 212 16.16 -11.22 3.42
CA THR A 212 15.70 -9.84 3.18
C THR A 212 14.17 -9.76 3.17
N ARG A 213 13.51 -10.75 2.53
CA ARG A 213 12.04 -10.84 2.53
C ARG A 213 11.49 -11.05 3.94
N ALA A 214 12.10 -11.93 4.72
CA ALA A 214 11.71 -12.18 6.11
C ALA A 214 11.82 -10.91 6.97
N GLN A 215 12.91 -10.16 6.82
CA GLN A 215 13.13 -8.90 7.53
C GLN A 215 12.10 -7.83 7.10
N ALA A 216 11.90 -7.65 5.79
CA ALA A 216 10.90 -6.73 5.25
C ALA A 216 9.49 -7.07 5.76
N SER A 217 9.08 -8.35 5.73
CA SER A 217 7.78 -8.77 6.23
C SER A 217 7.58 -8.47 7.71
N GLY A 218 8.63 -8.62 8.53
CA GLY A 218 8.63 -8.22 9.94
C GLY A 218 8.37 -6.73 10.12
N ILE A 219 9.01 -5.89 9.31
CA ILE A 219 8.86 -4.42 9.32
C ILE A 219 7.45 -4.03 8.85
N VAL A 220 6.96 -4.59 7.74
CA VAL A 220 5.60 -4.34 7.24
C VAL A 220 4.55 -4.74 8.28
N ALA A 221 4.70 -5.90 8.91
CA ALA A 221 3.79 -6.35 9.96
C ALA A 221 3.79 -5.41 11.18
N ALA A 222 4.95 -4.92 11.61
CA ALA A 222 5.06 -3.98 12.72
C ALA A 222 4.43 -2.62 12.36
N TYR A 223 4.72 -2.10 11.16
CA TYR A 223 4.18 -0.84 10.66
C TYR A 223 2.65 -0.88 10.52
N THR A 224 2.13 -1.99 9.99
CA THR A 224 0.68 -2.23 9.86
C THR A 224 0.00 -2.31 11.22
N GLN A 225 0.58 -3.04 12.18
CA GLN A 225 0.00 -3.17 13.53
C GLN A 225 -0.04 -1.84 14.27
N PHE A 226 1.00 -1.01 14.12
CA PHE A 226 1.05 0.30 14.75
C PHE A 226 -0.09 1.21 14.25
N HIS A 227 -0.31 1.30 12.95
CA HIS A 227 -1.32 2.20 12.37
C HIS A 227 -2.76 1.69 12.54
N LEU A 228 -2.97 0.38 12.65
CA LEU A 228 -4.32 -0.18 12.79
C LEU A 228 -4.81 -0.30 14.23
N GLU A 229 -4.05 0.19 15.23
CA GLU A 229 -4.30 0.29 16.70
C GLU A 229 -4.78 -0.96 17.44
N ARG A 230 -5.81 -1.65 16.92
CA ARG A 230 -6.40 -2.88 17.45
C ARG A 230 -5.71 -4.16 16.98
N GLY A 231 -4.66 -4.03 16.16
CA GLY A 231 -3.94 -5.14 15.55
C GLY A 231 -4.77 -5.97 14.57
N LEU A 232 -4.09 -6.75 13.71
CA LEU A 232 -4.71 -7.70 12.79
C LEU A 232 -4.58 -9.11 13.35
N ARG A 233 -5.69 -9.82 13.51
CA ARG A 233 -5.68 -11.19 14.05
C ARG A 233 -5.07 -12.17 13.06
N SER A 234 -5.38 -11.99 11.78
CA SER A 234 -4.85 -12.75 10.65
C SER A 234 -3.33 -12.77 10.57
N LEU A 235 -2.64 -11.69 10.96
CA LEU A 235 -1.18 -11.63 10.93
C LEU A 235 -0.49 -12.64 11.85
N GLN A 236 -1.21 -13.22 12.82
CA GLN A 236 -0.69 -14.30 13.68
C GLN A 236 -0.68 -15.65 12.97
N HIS A 237 -1.48 -15.80 11.92
CA HIS A 237 -1.65 -17.05 11.17
C HIS A 237 -0.87 -17.08 9.87
N VAL A 238 -0.39 -15.91 9.40
CA VAL A 238 0.47 -15.81 8.20
C VAL A 238 1.68 -16.70 8.39
N ASP A 239 1.87 -17.60 7.43
CA ASP A 239 3.01 -18.49 7.43
C ASP A 239 4.30 -17.69 7.20
N ARG A 240 5.13 -17.62 8.24
CA ARG A 240 6.46 -17.00 8.22
C ARG A 240 7.56 -18.03 8.40
N SER A 241 7.31 -19.30 8.10
CA SER A 241 8.25 -20.40 8.40
C SER A 241 9.60 -20.31 7.67
N ALA A 242 9.76 -19.40 6.70
CA ALA A 242 11.07 -19.03 6.15
C ALA A 242 11.85 -17.96 6.98
N ALA A 243 11.20 -17.26 7.92
CA ALA A 243 11.76 -16.17 8.72
C ALA A 243 12.33 -16.58 10.10
N ALA A 244 12.21 -17.85 10.50
CA ALA A 244 12.58 -18.29 11.85
C ALA A 244 14.10 -18.26 12.17
N ALA A 245 14.95 -17.85 11.21
CA ALA A 245 16.41 -17.79 11.36
C ALA A 245 17.00 -16.36 11.41
N ALA A 246 16.19 -15.30 11.46
CA ALA A 246 16.70 -13.93 11.64
C ALA A 246 16.60 -13.47 13.11
N PRO A 247 17.58 -12.70 13.64
CA PRO A 247 17.58 -12.27 15.04
C PRO A 247 16.33 -11.43 15.33
N ARG A 248 15.66 -11.77 16.43
CA ARG A 248 14.51 -11.01 16.94
C ARG A 248 14.98 -9.61 17.32
N THR A 249 14.75 -8.62 16.46
CA THR A 249 14.82 -7.22 16.85
C THR A 249 13.64 -6.94 17.78
N THR A 250 13.90 -6.99 19.07
CA THR A 250 12.94 -6.54 20.10
C THR A 250 12.71 -5.05 19.89
N VAL A 251 11.57 -4.69 19.30
CA VAL A 251 11.08 -3.30 19.35
C VAL A 251 10.68 -3.04 20.79
N ALA A 252 11.60 -2.48 21.57
CA ALA A 252 11.28 -1.99 22.90
C ALA A 252 10.33 -0.79 22.76
N PRO A 253 9.26 -0.68 23.58
CA PRO A 253 8.42 0.50 23.58
C PRO A 253 9.28 1.70 24.02
N VAL A 254 9.40 2.71 23.15
CA VAL A 254 9.96 4.00 23.52
C VAL A 254 8.99 4.65 24.51
N VAL A 255 9.35 4.62 25.80
CA VAL A 255 8.66 5.39 26.83
C VAL A 255 9.02 6.86 26.60
N LEU A 256 8.10 7.61 26.00
CA LEU A 256 8.18 9.06 25.96
C LEU A 256 7.96 9.59 27.38
N ASP A 257 9.05 9.90 28.08
CA ASP A 257 9.00 10.60 29.35
C ASP A 257 8.41 12.00 29.14
N ARG A 258 7.16 12.19 29.60
CA ARG A 258 6.53 13.52 29.68
C ARG A 258 6.96 14.16 31.00
N GLY A 259 8.22 14.59 31.06
CA GLY A 259 8.73 15.45 32.11
C GLY A 259 8.31 16.91 31.89
N ALA A 260 7.24 17.33 32.57
CA ALA A 260 6.90 18.73 32.73
C ALA A 260 7.69 19.34 33.90
N GLY A 261 8.33 20.50 33.68
CA GLY A 261 8.53 21.52 34.73
C GLY A 261 9.96 21.92 35.09
N SER A 262 10.43 23.00 34.44
CA SER A 262 10.99 24.22 35.06
C SER A 262 12.20 24.13 36.01
N ALA A 263 13.34 24.72 35.61
CA ALA A 263 13.78 26.05 36.06
C ALA A 263 15.22 26.36 35.57
N ALA A 264 15.43 27.57 35.05
CA ALA A 264 16.75 28.18 34.89
C ALA A 264 17.38 28.47 36.28
N PRO A 265 18.72 28.63 36.40
CA PRO A 265 19.33 29.93 36.08
C PRO A 265 20.75 29.85 35.46
N ALA A 266 21.19 30.98 34.89
CA ALA A 266 22.59 31.36 34.67
C ALA A 266 22.90 32.60 35.56
N PRO A 267 24.14 33.18 35.65
CA PRO A 267 25.42 32.87 35.00
C PRO A 267 26.65 32.95 35.98
N HIS A 268 27.85 33.20 35.43
CA HIS A 268 29.20 33.46 36.02
C HIS A 268 30.18 32.27 35.97
N ASP A 269 31.46 32.36 35.59
CA ASP A 269 32.27 33.40 34.95
C ASP A 269 33.59 32.73 34.47
N ALA A 270 34.22 33.33 33.45
CA ALA A 270 35.63 33.34 33.05
C ALA A 270 36.59 32.16 33.38
N SER A 271 37.28 31.64 32.35
CA SER A 271 38.73 31.88 32.12
C SER A 271 39.30 30.98 31.01
N SER A 272 39.76 31.58 29.92
CA SER A 272 40.82 31.03 29.03
C SER A 272 42.20 31.27 29.68
N PRO A 273 43.30 30.63 29.23
CA PRO A 273 44.01 31.16 28.05
C PRO A 273 44.69 30.14 27.11
N SER A 274 44.83 30.60 25.86
CA SER A 274 45.84 30.40 24.80
C SER A 274 47.01 29.40 24.94
N ASP A 275 47.32 28.70 23.83
CA ASP A 275 48.46 28.95 22.91
C ASP A 275 48.37 27.99 21.70
N ARG A 276 48.30 28.40 20.42
CA ARG A 276 49.25 29.04 19.47
C ARG A 276 50.44 28.18 19.00
N GLY A 277 50.53 28.04 17.66
CA GLY A 277 51.71 27.66 16.87
C GLY A 277 51.41 26.54 15.86
N SER A 278 50.95 26.78 14.61
CA SER A 278 51.54 27.45 13.43
C SER A 278 52.63 26.66 12.67
N ALA A 279 52.51 26.74 11.32
CA ALA A 279 53.51 26.50 10.26
C ALA A 279 53.66 25.02 9.78
N SER A 280 53.25 24.62 8.56
CA SER A 280 53.59 25.01 7.17
C SER A 280 54.55 23.98 6.54
N GLY A 281 54.22 23.46 5.35
CA GLY A 281 55.17 22.69 4.53
C GLY A 281 54.52 21.80 3.47
N ASP A 282 54.17 22.40 2.33
CA ASP A 282 54.17 21.75 1.01
C ASP A 282 55.62 21.84 0.43
N PRO A 283 56.03 21.22 -0.71
CA PRO A 283 55.22 20.54 -1.74
C PRO A 283 55.87 19.26 -2.37
N ALA A 284 55.17 18.75 -3.40
CA ALA A 284 55.68 18.13 -4.65
C ALA A 284 55.68 16.58 -4.77
N ALA A 285 54.90 16.07 -5.73
CA ALA A 285 55.42 15.55 -7.01
C ALA A 285 54.31 14.86 -7.87
N SER A 286 53.97 15.51 -8.98
CA SER A 286 53.78 14.98 -10.34
C SER A 286 53.46 13.49 -10.57
N ALA A 287 52.35 13.21 -11.27
CA ALA A 287 52.35 12.56 -12.60
C ALA A 287 50.92 12.42 -13.19
N GLN A 288 50.65 13.18 -14.25
CA GLN A 288 49.76 12.81 -15.37
C GLN A 288 50.67 12.57 -16.60
N PRO A 289 50.21 12.16 -17.81
CA PRO A 289 48.84 11.90 -18.29
C PRO A 289 48.68 10.60 -19.12
N PHE A 290 47.45 10.25 -19.49
CA PHE A 290 47.20 9.74 -20.84
C PHE A 290 45.87 10.25 -21.38
N VAL A 291 45.97 10.86 -22.56
CA VAL A 291 44.92 11.49 -23.37
C VAL A 291 44.51 10.52 -24.47
N SER A 292 43.22 10.46 -24.79
CA SER A 292 42.65 10.35 -26.16
C SER A 292 41.11 10.41 -26.03
N ALA A 293 40.51 11.55 -26.35
CA ALA A 293 39.92 11.91 -27.65
C ALA A 293 38.43 11.48 -27.71
N GLN A 294 37.48 12.43 -27.58
CA GLN A 294 36.71 13.08 -28.68
C GLN A 294 35.85 12.04 -29.45
N THR A 295 34.54 12.19 -29.72
CA THR A 295 33.81 13.38 -30.19
C THR A 295 32.29 13.06 -30.21
N SER A 296 31.50 14.04 -29.76
CA SER A 296 30.21 14.57 -30.24
C SER A 296 29.33 13.83 -31.27
N ALA A 297 28.02 13.79 -30.98
CA ALA A 297 26.84 14.19 -31.82
C ALA A 297 25.61 13.35 -31.39
N SER A 298 24.63 13.83 -30.62
CA SER A 298 23.58 14.82 -30.93
C SER A 298 22.71 14.46 -32.16
N GLU A 299 21.59 13.78 -31.87
CA GLU A 299 20.19 13.99 -32.36
C GLU A 299 19.87 13.98 -33.88
N PRO A 300 18.65 13.59 -34.34
CA PRO A 300 17.38 14.01 -33.74
C PRO A 300 16.18 13.03 -33.74
N THR A 301 15.33 13.29 -32.73
CA THR A 301 13.86 13.21 -32.70
C THR A 301 13.19 13.35 -34.08
N THR A 302 12.36 12.38 -34.45
CA THR A 302 11.35 12.52 -35.52
C THR A 302 9.97 12.59 -34.88
N ALA A 303 9.29 13.71 -35.16
CA ALA A 303 7.93 14.04 -34.77
C ALA A 303 6.87 13.30 -35.62
N PRO A 304 5.60 13.20 -35.18
CA PRO A 304 4.58 12.38 -35.81
C PRO A 304 3.95 13.00 -37.08
N GLU A 305 3.49 12.12 -37.96
CA GLU A 305 2.82 12.38 -39.26
C GLU A 305 1.54 13.23 -39.14
N PRO A 306 1.24 14.08 -40.15
CA PRO A 306 0.10 15.00 -40.11
C PRO A 306 -1.22 14.37 -40.56
N ALA A 307 -2.31 14.87 -39.97
CA ALA A 307 -3.69 14.54 -40.26
C ALA A 307 -4.12 14.92 -41.70
N THR A 308 -4.79 13.98 -42.36
CA THR A 308 -5.46 14.14 -43.66
C THR A 308 -6.63 15.12 -43.58
N ALA A 309 -6.63 16.14 -44.44
CA ALA A 309 -7.73 17.06 -44.67
C ALA A 309 -8.79 16.47 -45.64
N PRO A 310 -10.06 16.92 -45.59
CA PRO A 310 -11.14 16.42 -46.44
C PRO A 310 -11.22 17.12 -47.81
N GLU A 311 -11.71 16.42 -48.84
CA GLU A 311 -12.00 16.97 -50.17
C GLU A 311 -13.31 17.77 -50.25
N PRO A 312 -13.48 18.67 -51.26
CA PRO A 312 -14.56 19.64 -51.36
C PRO A 312 -15.65 19.31 -52.40
N GLY A 313 -16.83 19.93 -52.25
CA GLY A 313 -17.92 20.01 -53.25
C GLY A 313 -19.25 19.50 -52.69
N THR A 314 -20.40 20.17 -52.77
CA THR A 314 -20.86 21.24 -53.66
C THR A 314 -22.07 21.95 -53.03
N ALA A 315 -22.16 23.26 -53.31
CA ALA A 315 -23.33 24.14 -53.32
C ALA A 315 -24.59 23.47 -53.92
N SER A 316 -25.85 23.84 -53.67
CA SER A 316 -26.56 25.10 -53.41
C SER A 316 -27.92 24.69 -52.76
N ASP A 317 -28.79 25.49 -52.13
CA ASP A 317 -29.37 26.79 -52.47
C ASP A 317 -30.41 27.17 -51.35
N PRO A 318 -31.16 28.30 -51.38
CA PRO A 318 -31.15 29.27 -50.28
C PRO A 318 -32.51 29.68 -49.67
N VAL A 319 -32.44 30.42 -48.55
CA VAL A 319 -33.29 31.57 -48.12
C VAL A 319 -34.82 31.39 -47.95
N ALA A 320 -35.32 31.63 -46.71
CA ALA A 320 -36.21 32.77 -46.40
C ALA A 320 -36.54 32.92 -44.89
N PRO A 321 -36.91 34.13 -44.39
CA PRO A 321 -36.85 34.52 -42.96
C PRO A 321 -38.18 34.94 -42.29
N ILE A 322 -38.23 34.85 -40.93
CA ILE A 322 -38.91 35.77 -39.93
C ILE A 322 -40.48 35.87 -39.99
N PRO A 323 -41.28 36.33 -38.98
CA PRO A 323 -41.03 36.81 -37.59
C PRO A 323 -41.88 36.11 -36.49
N GLY A 324 -41.59 36.47 -35.23
CA GLY A 324 -42.34 36.06 -34.04
C GLY A 324 -43.67 36.79 -33.81
N ALA A 325 -44.42 36.28 -32.81
CA ALA A 325 -45.45 37.00 -32.07
C ALA A 325 -45.82 36.22 -30.79
N ARG A 326 -45.41 36.76 -29.65
CA ARG A 326 -46.07 36.87 -28.32
C ARG A 326 -45.11 36.63 -27.16
#